data_AF-A0A442WPS7-F1
#
_entry.id   AF-A0A442WPS7-F1
#
_cell.length_a   1.000
_cell.length_b   1.000
_cell.length_c   1.000
_cell.angle_alpha   90.00
_cell.angle_beta   90.00
_cell.angle_gamma   90.00
#
_symmetry.space_group_name_H-M   'P 1'
#
loop_
_entity.id
_entity.type
_entity.pdbx_description
1 polymer ?
#
loop_
_entity_poly.entity_id
_entity_poly.type
_entity_poly.pdbx_seq_one_letter_code
_entity_poly.pdbx_strand_id
1 'polypeptide(L)'
;MTDIERKILEYERQYRSVDEERPEPFDVEEAFDRFVQKLGGKKISDTIDNKSNMPKNADYLFSDANVIAELKTVDGLYSGQESYKLLRQLFIDAGTLEQFFPYIIGRTELPDEVGNRIRKRVRRGFEGRARKARSQIKESISEFGNMNTYGVILFALNQPPLFGQTFMLSTLAKMMDDIFSKDNYIDGIVYLNPNVPTRPVSDGMEYSGWFPLYMSEEPDHALSEFVNKLGSGWLNFVANEQGTNNPILTLEDSTGLPFILGRGL
;
A
#
# COMPACT_ATOMS: atom_id res chain seq x y z
N MET A 1 -10.22 14.74 21.22
CA MET A 1 -9.07 14.91 20.31
C MET A 1 -8.00 13.94 20.77
N THR A 2 -7.64 12.94 19.96
CA THR A 2 -6.57 11.98 20.26
C THR A 2 -5.20 12.67 20.18
N ASP A 3 -4.15 12.04 20.70
CA ASP A 3 -2.79 12.59 20.62
C ASP A 3 -2.31 12.70 19.15
N ILE A 4 -2.75 11.77 18.31
CA ILE A 4 -2.42 11.72 16.88
C ILE A 4 -3.15 12.82 16.10
N GLU A 5 -4.43 13.06 16.42
CA GLU A 5 -5.17 14.21 15.89
C GLU A 5 -4.44 15.53 16.22
N ARG A 6 -3.86 15.65 17.42
CA ARG A 6 -3.07 16.82 17.82
C ARG A 6 -1.78 16.93 17.01
N LYS A 7 -1.01 15.84 16.89
CA LYS A 7 0.24 15.80 16.10
C LYS A 7 0.01 16.20 14.64
N ILE A 8 -1.07 15.71 14.03
CA ILE A 8 -1.43 16.07 12.64
C ILE A 8 -1.81 17.55 12.54
N LEU A 9 -2.64 18.07 13.44
CA LEU A 9 -3.01 19.49 13.43
C LEU A 9 -1.83 20.45 13.71
N GLU A 10 -0.87 20.04 14.54
CA GLU A 10 0.37 20.78 14.79
C GLU A 10 1.25 20.76 13.54
N TYR A 11 1.39 19.60 12.92
CA TYR A 11 2.11 19.43 11.68
C TYR A 11 1.49 20.26 10.54
N GLU A 12 0.18 20.20 10.33
CA GLU A 12 -0.51 21.01 9.32
C GLU A 12 -0.28 22.50 9.56
N ARG A 13 -0.35 22.96 10.83
CA ARG A 13 -0.04 24.36 11.16
C ARG A 13 1.40 24.75 10.83
N GLN A 14 2.34 23.83 10.96
CA GLN A 14 3.76 24.09 10.73
C GLN A 14 4.11 24.07 9.23
N TYR A 15 3.49 23.19 8.45
CA TYR A 15 3.95 22.85 7.10
C TYR A 15 2.94 23.11 5.98
N ARG A 16 1.74 23.62 6.29
CA ARG A 16 0.76 24.00 5.27
C ARG A 16 1.32 25.13 4.39
N SER A 17 1.80 24.75 3.21
CA SER A 17 2.11 25.67 2.12
C SER A 17 0.83 26.01 1.33
N VAL A 18 0.93 27.05 0.50
CA VAL A 18 -0.11 27.43 -0.48
C VAL A 18 -0.23 26.31 -1.51
N ASP A 19 -1.44 26.07 -2.04
CA ASP A 19 -1.73 25.04 -3.07
C ASP A 19 -0.63 24.96 -4.13
N GLU A 20 0.27 23.98 -3.98
CA GLU A 20 1.24 23.61 -5.00
C GLU A 20 0.54 22.70 -6.02
N GLU A 21 0.83 22.88 -7.30
CA GLU A 21 0.31 21.99 -8.33
C GLU A 21 0.76 20.55 -8.02
N ARG A 22 -0.20 19.62 -8.07
CA ARG A 22 0.08 18.22 -7.77
C ARG A 22 1.12 17.69 -8.76
N PRO A 23 2.22 17.07 -8.28
CA PRO A 23 3.19 16.43 -9.16
C PRO A 23 2.53 15.37 -10.04
N GLU A 24 2.99 15.26 -11.28
CA GLU A 24 2.56 14.18 -12.17
C GLU A 24 2.92 12.80 -11.58
N PRO A 25 2.03 11.79 -11.70
CA PRO A 25 2.34 10.43 -11.29
C PRO A 25 3.60 9.89 -12.00
N PHE A 26 4.45 9.18 -11.27
CA PHE A 26 5.64 8.53 -11.83
C PHE A 26 5.50 7.01 -11.89
N ASP A 27 6.33 6.34 -12.69
CA ASP A 27 6.41 4.88 -12.69
C ASP A 27 6.99 4.38 -11.37
N VAL A 28 6.13 3.77 -10.55
CA VAL A 28 6.49 3.34 -9.20
C VAL A 28 7.57 2.25 -9.24
N GLU A 29 7.52 1.32 -10.19
CA GLU A 29 8.50 0.22 -10.25
C GLU A 29 9.88 0.78 -10.61
N GLU A 30 9.95 1.65 -11.63
CA GLU A 30 11.20 2.28 -12.03
C GLU A 30 11.80 3.15 -10.90
N ALA A 31 10.95 3.95 -10.24
CA ALA A 31 11.37 4.78 -9.12
C ALA A 31 11.85 3.95 -7.93
N PHE A 32 11.16 2.85 -7.61
CA PHE A 32 11.53 1.96 -6.52
C PHE A 32 12.84 1.21 -6.83
N ASP A 33 13.07 0.78 -8.07
CA ASP A 33 14.34 0.19 -8.51
C ASP A 33 15.52 1.14 -8.24
N ARG A 34 15.40 2.41 -8.63
CA ARG A 34 16.44 3.44 -8.36
C ARG A 34 16.64 3.65 -6.86
N PHE A 35 15.56 3.67 -6.08
CA PHE A 35 15.63 3.83 -4.64
C PHE A 35 16.34 2.65 -3.97
N VAL A 36 16.00 1.41 -4.33
CA VAL A 36 16.60 0.19 -3.78
C VAL A 36 18.10 0.18 -4.01
N GLN A 37 18.55 0.55 -5.22
CA GLN A 37 19.97 0.66 -5.53
C GLN A 37 20.69 1.69 -4.65
N LYS A 38 20.06 2.86 -4.40
CA LYS A 38 20.62 3.90 -3.50
C LYS A 38 20.71 3.43 -2.04
N LEU A 39 19.80 2.58 -1.60
CA LEU A 39 19.78 2.03 -0.24
C LEU A 39 20.77 0.87 -0.03
N GLY A 40 21.44 0.41 -1.11
CA GLY A 40 22.35 -0.75 -1.07
C GLY A 40 21.66 -2.10 -1.27
N GLY A 41 20.36 -2.10 -1.57
CA GLY A 41 19.66 -3.29 -2.03
C GLY A 41 19.95 -3.60 -3.50
N LYS A 42 19.46 -4.75 -3.97
CA LYS A 42 19.65 -5.20 -5.35
C LYS A 42 18.34 -5.68 -5.95
N LYS A 43 18.16 -5.44 -7.24
CA LYS A 43 17.12 -6.11 -8.03
C LYS A 43 17.61 -7.52 -8.38
N ILE A 44 16.85 -8.55 -8.04
CA ILE A 44 17.27 -9.96 -8.21
C ILE A 44 17.45 -10.29 -9.71
N SER A 45 16.65 -9.68 -10.59
CA SER A 45 16.80 -9.88 -12.04
C SER A 45 18.18 -9.48 -12.57
N ASP A 46 18.85 -8.56 -11.90
CA ASP A 46 20.14 -8.01 -12.33
C ASP A 46 21.32 -8.87 -11.86
N THR A 47 21.08 -9.82 -10.95
CA THR A 47 22.10 -10.76 -10.46
C THR A 47 22.14 -12.08 -11.24
N ILE A 48 21.24 -12.27 -12.22
CA ILE A 48 21.13 -13.50 -13.00
C ILE A 48 21.78 -13.30 -14.37
N ASP A 49 22.91 -13.97 -14.60
CA ASP A 49 23.67 -13.86 -15.85
C ASP A 49 22.90 -14.36 -17.08
N ASN A 50 22.03 -15.36 -16.92
CA ASN A 50 21.28 -15.95 -18.01
C ASN A 50 19.77 -15.71 -17.89
N LYS A 51 19.30 -14.63 -18.53
CA LYS A 51 17.89 -14.24 -18.56
C LYS A 51 16.94 -15.29 -19.17
N SER A 52 17.46 -16.23 -19.97
CA SER A 52 16.63 -17.30 -20.58
C SER A 52 16.14 -18.36 -19.58
N ASN A 53 16.78 -18.46 -18.41
CA ASN A 53 16.38 -19.34 -17.30
C ASN A 53 15.90 -18.56 -16.08
N MET A 54 15.51 -17.28 -16.24
CA MET A 54 15.12 -16.44 -15.12
C MET A 54 13.92 -17.08 -14.39
N PRO A 55 14.09 -17.53 -13.12
CA PRO A 55 12.98 -18.02 -12.32
C PRO A 55 11.97 -16.89 -12.07
N LYS A 56 10.76 -17.24 -11.62
CA LYS A 56 9.81 -16.23 -11.17
C LYS A 56 10.26 -15.74 -9.80
N ASN A 57 11.28 -14.90 -9.79
CA ASN A 57 11.88 -14.38 -8.58
C ASN A 57 11.12 -13.18 -8.04
N ALA A 58 11.38 -12.92 -6.77
CA ALA A 58 11.04 -11.67 -6.12
C ALA A 58 11.84 -10.52 -6.74
N ASP A 59 11.35 -9.30 -6.61
CA ASP A 59 11.98 -8.14 -7.22
C ASP A 59 13.30 -7.78 -6.52
N TYR A 60 13.34 -7.82 -5.18
CA TYR A 60 14.42 -7.18 -4.41
C TYR A 60 15.05 -8.09 -3.35
N LEU A 61 16.37 -7.94 -3.19
CA LEU A 61 17.19 -8.56 -2.16
C LEU A 61 17.96 -7.49 -1.37
N PHE A 62 17.83 -7.54 -0.05
CA PHE A 62 18.57 -6.72 0.91
C PHE A 62 19.42 -7.64 1.79
N SER A 63 20.60 -8.02 1.29
CA SER A 63 21.47 -9.02 1.93
C SER A 63 21.85 -8.66 3.37
N ASP A 64 22.15 -7.39 3.64
CA ASP A 64 22.58 -6.93 4.96
C ASP A 64 21.47 -7.04 6.01
N ALA A 65 20.20 -6.98 5.59
CA ALA A 65 19.04 -7.10 6.46
C ALA A 65 18.41 -8.51 6.42
N ASN A 66 18.95 -9.42 5.60
CA ASN A 66 18.36 -10.73 5.31
C ASN A 66 16.88 -10.64 4.90
N VAL A 67 16.53 -9.66 4.05
CA VAL A 67 15.16 -9.44 3.56
C VAL A 67 15.07 -9.66 2.05
N ILE A 68 14.04 -10.38 1.62
CA ILE A 68 13.59 -10.47 0.24
C ILE A 68 12.23 -9.81 0.14
N ALA A 69 12.07 -8.91 -0.83
CA ALA A 69 10.84 -8.15 -1.02
C ALA A 69 10.30 -8.27 -2.44
N GLU A 70 8.98 -8.31 -2.56
CA GLU A 70 8.27 -8.25 -3.83
C GLU A 70 7.40 -7.00 -3.89
N LEU A 71 7.50 -6.23 -4.98
CA LEU A 71 6.64 -5.08 -5.23
C LEU A 71 5.46 -5.48 -6.12
N LYS A 72 4.28 -5.05 -5.70
CA LYS A 72 3.04 -5.17 -6.46
C LYS A 72 2.40 -3.81 -6.58
N THR A 73 2.46 -3.28 -7.79
CA THR A 73 1.65 -2.14 -8.18
C THR A 73 0.16 -2.54 -8.20
N VAL A 74 -0.64 -1.69 -7.58
CA VAL A 74 -2.09 -1.80 -7.52
C VAL A 74 -2.66 -0.54 -8.12
N ASP A 75 -3.11 -0.66 -9.36
CA ASP A 75 -4.07 0.29 -9.88
C ASP A 75 -5.35 0.11 -9.07
N GLY A 76 -5.90 1.21 -8.56
CA GLY A 76 -7.11 1.19 -7.76
C GLY A 76 -8.18 0.32 -8.41
N LEU A 77 -8.66 -0.68 -7.68
CA LEU A 77 -9.91 -1.34 -8.06
C LEU A 77 -10.95 -0.23 -8.07
N TYR A 78 -11.55 0.01 -9.24
CA TYR A 78 -12.42 1.16 -9.52
C TYR A 78 -11.71 2.53 -9.57
N SER A 79 -10.54 2.64 -10.21
CA SER A 79 -9.96 3.95 -10.55
C SER A 79 -10.42 4.45 -11.93
N GLY A 80 -10.30 5.77 -12.15
CA GLY A 80 -10.54 6.41 -13.45
C GLY A 80 -12.02 6.47 -13.87
N GLN A 81 -12.29 6.91 -15.10
CA GLN A 81 -13.66 7.14 -15.60
C GLN A 81 -14.51 5.85 -15.66
N GLU A 82 -13.87 4.68 -15.76
CA GLU A 82 -14.56 3.38 -15.82
C GLU A 82 -15.09 2.92 -14.45
N SER A 83 -14.62 3.52 -13.36
CA SER A 83 -15.09 3.25 -11.99
C SER A 83 -16.60 3.39 -11.83
N TYR A 84 -17.19 4.42 -12.44
CA TYR A 84 -18.62 4.70 -12.37
C TYR A 84 -19.45 3.62 -13.07
N LYS A 85 -18.99 3.13 -14.23
CA LYS A 85 -19.66 2.03 -14.96
C LYS A 85 -19.61 0.75 -14.15
N LEU A 86 -18.46 0.45 -13.57
CA LEU A 86 -18.28 -0.73 -12.73
C LEU A 86 -19.15 -0.66 -11.47
N LEU A 87 -19.21 0.51 -10.79
CA LEU A 87 -20.08 0.71 -9.64
C LEU A 87 -21.55 0.55 -10.03
N ARG A 88 -21.99 1.18 -11.12
CA ARG A 88 -23.36 1.04 -11.64
C ARG A 88 -23.71 -0.43 -11.93
N GLN A 89 -22.77 -1.19 -12.51
CA GLN A 89 -22.99 -2.61 -12.78
C GLN A 89 -23.20 -3.40 -11.48
N LEU A 90 -22.51 -3.07 -10.39
CA LEU A 90 -22.73 -3.75 -9.10
C LEU A 90 -24.13 -3.49 -8.54
N PHE A 91 -24.66 -2.28 -8.69
CA PHE A 91 -26.05 -1.97 -8.30
C PHE A 91 -27.06 -2.75 -9.17
N ILE A 92 -26.78 -2.92 -10.47
CA ILE A 92 -27.58 -3.78 -11.36
C ILE A 92 -27.53 -5.23 -10.88
N ASP A 93 -26.33 -5.76 -10.64
CA ASP A 93 -26.12 -7.15 -10.24
C ASP A 93 -26.70 -7.46 -8.83
N ALA A 94 -26.85 -6.43 -8.00
CA ALA A 94 -27.49 -6.50 -6.68
C ALA A 94 -29.00 -6.28 -6.73
N GLY A 95 -29.58 -5.95 -7.89
CA GLY A 95 -31.01 -5.66 -8.02
C GLY A 95 -31.46 -4.37 -7.30
N THR A 96 -30.56 -3.39 -7.14
CA THR A 96 -30.79 -2.14 -6.39
C THR A 96 -30.48 -0.90 -7.23
N LEU A 97 -30.59 -0.98 -8.57
CA LEU A 97 -30.22 0.12 -9.47
C LEU A 97 -30.92 1.45 -9.16
N GLU A 98 -32.15 1.41 -8.65
CA GLU A 98 -32.90 2.58 -8.21
C GLU A 98 -32.21 3.38 -7.10
N GLN A 99 -31.33 2.74 -6.31
CA GLN A 99 -30.55 3.37 -5.24
C GLN A 99 -29.21 3.93 -5.72
N PHE A 100 -28.80 3.65 -6.97
CA PHE A 100 -27.52 4.09 -7.51
C PHE A 100 -27.39 5.62 -7.54
N PHE A 101 -28.34 6.33 -8.17
CA PHE A 101 -28.26 7.78 -8.26
C PHE A 101 -28.38 8.46 -6.89
N PRO A 102 -29.34 8.07 -6.00
CA PRO A 102 -29.38 8.55 -4.62
C PRO A 102 -28.06 8.37 -3.86
N TYR A 103 -27.39 7.23 -4.03
CA TYR A 103 -26.08 6.98 -3.41
C TYR A 103 -25.00 7.93 -3.93
N ILE A 104 -24.89 8.10 -5.26
CA ILE A 104 -23.88 8.98 -5.89
C ILE A 104 -23.98 10.43 -5.39
N ILE A 105 -25.19 10.92 -5.12
CA ILE A 105 -25.42 12.28 -4.60
C ILE A 105 -25.47 12.35 -3.07
N GLY A 106 -25.09 11.26 -2.38
CA GLY A 106 -25.01 11.21 -0.91
C GLY A 106 -26.35 11.23 -0.18
N ARG A 107 -27.45 10.83 -0.83
CA ARG A 107 -28.80 10.78 -0.21
C ARG A 107 -29.12 9.43 0.44
N THR A 108 -28.42 8.37 0.06
CA THR A 108 -28.58 7.03 0.64
C THR A 108 -27.22 6.41 0.91
N GLU A 109 -27.18 5.50 1.86
CA GLU A 109 -26.00 4.66 2.12
C GLU A 109 -25.79 3.63 1.01
N LEU A 110 -24.60 3.03 0.99
CA LEU A 110 -24.27 1.95 0.06
C LEU A 110 -25.05 0.68 0.44
N PRO A 111 -25.86 0.08 -0.45
CA PRO A 111 -26.58 -1.14 -0.11
C PRO A 111 -25.62 -2.27 0.27
N ASP A 112 -25.96 -3.04 1.31
CA ASP A 112 -25.10 -4.10 1.87
C ASP A 112 -24.61 -5.09 0.83
N GLU A 113 -25.51 -5.52 -0.08
CA GLU A 113 -25.17 -6.47 -1.14
C GLU A 113 -24.15 -5.88 -2.13
N VAL A 114 -24.28 -4.59 -2.46
CA VAL A 114 -23.31 -3.88 -3.30
C VAL A 114 -21.98 -3.77 -2.55
N GLY A 115 -22.01 -3.36 -1.28
CA GLY A 115 -20.82 -3.28 -0.42
C GLY A 115 -20.08 -4.61 -0.26
N ASN A 116 -20.82 -5.71 -0.09
CA ASN A 116 -20.27 -7.08 -0.03
C ASN A 116 -19.56 -7.46 -1.34
N ARG A 117 -20.16 -7.15 -2.49
CA ARG A 117 -19.55 -7.41 -3.81
C ARG A 117 -18.30 -6.59 -4.03
N ILE A 118 -18.30 -5.32 -3.62
CA ILE A 118 -17.12 -4.45 -3.63
C ILE A 118 -16.01 -5.06 -2.79
N ARG A 119 -16.28 -5.38 -1.51
CA ARG A 119 -15.32 -6.02 -0.59
C ARG A 119 -14.73 -7.28 -1.20
N LYS A 120 -15.58 -8.17 -1.75
CA LYS A 120 -15.15 -9.41 -2.38
C LYS A 120 -14.25 -9.17 -3.60
N ARG A 121 -14.56 -8.18 -4.42
CA ARG A 121 -13.78 -7.84 -5.63
C ARG A 121 -12.45 -7.19 -5.27
N VAL A 122 -12.44 -6.26 -4.31
CA VAL A 122 -11.21 -5.63 -3.83
C VAL A 122 -10.29 -6.67 -3.24
N ARG A 123 -10.82 -7.51 -2.35
CA ARG A 123 -10.09 -8.63 -1.75
C ARG A 123 -9.47 -9.52 -2.83
N ARG A 124 -10.26 -10.04 -3.78
CA ARG A 124 -9.74 -10.90 -4.87
C ARG A 124 -8.60 -10.25 -5.67
N GLY A 125 -8.66 -8.93 -5.87
CA GLY A 125 -7.61 -8.19 -6.56
C GLY A 125 -6.28 -8.18 -5.81
N PHE A 126 -6.32 -8.13 -4.47
CA PHE A 126 -5.16 -8.30 -3.61
C PHE A 126 -4.73 -9.76 -3.51
N GLU A 127 -5.65 -10.69 -3.26
CA GLU A 127 -5.33 -12.11 -3.02
C GLU A 127 -4.52 -12.73 -4.18
N GLY A 128 -4.92 -12.46 -5.42
CA GLY A 128 -4.20 -12.97 -6.60
C GLY A 128 -2.77 -12.46 -6.68
N ARG A 129 -2.56 -11.17 -6.40
CA ARG A 129 -1.23 -10.54 -6.37
C ARG A 129 -0.40 -11.06 -5.20
N ALA A 130 -1.00 -11.17 -4.02
CA ALA A 130 -0.36 -11.64 -2.80
C ALA A 130 0.12 -13.10 -2.95
N ARG A 131 -0.71 -13.99 -3.52
CA ARG A 131 -0.32 -15.38 -3.79
C ARG A 131 0.82 -15.49 -4.81
N LYS A 132 0.81 -14.64 -5.84
CA LYS A 132 1.90 -14.59 -6.83
C LYS A 132 3.19 -14.10 -6.17
N ALA A 133 3.13 -12.98 -5.44
CA ALA A 133 4.25 -12.42 -4.70
C ALA A 133 4.86 -13.43 -3.73
N ARG A 134 4.02 -14.16 -3.00
CA ARG A 134 4.43 -15.23 -2.11
C ARG A 134 5.17 -16.36 -2.83
N SER A 135 4.68 -16.81 -3.99
CA SER A 135 5.40 -17.82 -4.79
C SER A 135 6.79 -17.32 -5.17
N GLN A 136 6.88 -16.06 -5.61
CA GLN A 136 8.13 -15.43 -6.02
C GLN A 136 9.12 -15.29 -4.85
N ILE A 137 8.65 -14.82 -3.70
CA ILE A 137 9.45 -14.72 -2.47
C ILE A 137 9.93 -16.10 -2.03
N LYS A 138 9.05 -17.12 -2.02
CA LYS A 138 9.43 -18.48 -1.66
C LYS A 138 10.53 -19.03 -2.58
N GLU A 139 10.38 -18.86 -3.89
CA GLU A 139 11.39 -19.27 -4.88
C GLU A 139 12.71 -18.54 -4.63
N SER A 140 12.67 -17.22 -4.43
CA SER A 140 13.87 -16.42 -4.18
C SER A 140 14.54 -16.70 -2.83
N ILE A 141 13.79 -16.98 -1.77
CA ILE A 141 14.37 -17.43 -0.49
C ILE A 141 15.14 -18.74 -0.69
N SER A 142 14.61 -19.65 -1.51
CA SER A 142 15.29 -20.93 -1.77
C SER A 142 16.59 -20.79 -2.57
N GLU A 143 16.72 -19.74 -3.38
CA GLU A 143 17.87 -19.51 -4.26
C GLU A 143 18.90 -18.54 -3.66
N PHE A 144 18.43 -17.45 -3.04
CA PHE A 144 19.25 -16.34 -2.56
C PHE A 144 19.25 -16.15 -1.04
N GLY A 145 18.33 -16.81 -0.34
CA GLY A 145 18.12 -16.66 1.10
C GLY A 145 18.67 -17.81 1.95
N ASN A 146 18.21 -17.84 3.19
CA ASN A 146 18.44 -18.88 4.18
C ASN A 146 17.17 -19.08 5.03
N MET A 147 17.22 -19.98 6.01
CA MET A 147 16.07 -20.32 6.87
C MET A 147 15.53 -19.16 7.71
N ASN A 148 16.30 -18.07 7.85
CA ASN A 148 15.94 -16.89 8.63
C ASN A 148 15.64 -15.67 7.74
N THR A 149 15.57 -15.85 6.41
CA THR A 149 15.31 -14.73 5.49
C THR A 149 13.87 -14.29 5.61
N TYR A 150 13.66 -13.00 5.87
CA TYR A 150 12.32 -12.42 5.94
C TYR A 150 11.76 -12.16 4.55
N GLY A 151 10.48 -12.47 4.36
CA GLY A 151 9.73 -12.15 3.15
C GLY A 151 8.77 -10.99 3.36
N VAL A 152 8.87 -9.96 2.50
CA VAL A 152 8.01 -8.76 2.58
C VAL A 152 7.29 -8.51 1.26
N ILE A 153 5.97 -8.29 1.31
CA ILE A 153 5.20 -7.86 0.13
C ILE A 153 4.94 -6.36 0.22
N LEU A 154 5.32 -5.62 -0.81
CA LEU A 154 5.06 -4.18 -0.94
C LEU A 154 3.87 -3.98 -1.89
N PHE A 155 2.77 -3.42 -1.41
CA PHE A 155 1.63 -3.02 -2.24
C PHE A 155 1.64 -1.52 -2.47
N ALA A 156 2.03 -1.10 -3.67
CA ALA A 156 2.06 0.30 -4.04
C ALA A 156 0.82 0.72 -4.82
N LEU A 157 0.07 1.65 -4.26
CA LEU A 157 -1.12 2.21 -4.88
C LEU A 157 -0.71 3.24 -5.93
N ASN A 158 -1.06 2.94 -7.18
CA ASN A 158 -0.70 3.76 -8.33
C ASN A 158 -1.82 4.72 -8.76
N GLN A 159 -3.07 4.43 -8.36
CA GLN A 159 -4.26 5.18 -8.73
C GLN A 159 -5.24 5.29 -7.55
N PRO A 160 -6.01 6.39 -7.43
CA PRO A 160 -6.90 6.60 -6.30
C PRO A 160 -7.97 5.50 -6.20
N PRO A 161 -8.18 4.90 -5.02
CA PRO A 161 -9.21 3.90 -4.80
C PRO A 161 -10.57 4.59 -4.61
N LEU A 162 -11.62 4.04 -5.22
CA LEU A 162 -12.98 4.58 -5.12
C LEU A 162 -13.50 4.66 -3.67
N PHE A 163 -13.08 3.72 -2.82
CA PHE A 163 -13.57 3.58 -1.44
C PHE A 163 -12.57 4.08 -0.39
N GLY A 164 -11.58 4.88 -0.81
CA GLY A 164 -10.58 5.44 0.08
C GLY A 164 -9.53 4.43 0.56
N GLN A 165 -8.53 4.93 1.28
CA GLN A 165 -7.39 4.10 1.72
C GLN A 165 -7.73 3.22 2.93
N THR A 166 -8.59 3.68 3.84
CA THR A 166 -9.05 2.92 5.01
C THR A 166 -9.61 1.57 4.59
N PHE A 167 -10.46 1.56 3.55
CA PHE A 167 -11.07 0.34 3.03
C PHE A 167 -10.05 -0.63 2.43
N MET A 168 -9.03 -0.10 1.73
CA MET A 168 -7.96 -0.91 1.14
C MET A 168 -7.10 -1.55 2.22
N LEU A 169 -6.68 -0.76 3.22
CA LEU A 169 -5.90 -1.23 4.35
C LEU A 169 -6.65 -2.24 5.22
N SER A 170 -7.93 -1.99 5.54
CA SER A 170 -8.73 -2.97 6.29
C SER A 170 -8.90 -4.28 5.52
N THR A 171 -9.02 -4.20 4.20
CA THR A 171 -9.09 -5.39 3.34
C THR A 171 -7.77 -6.17 3.35
N LEU A 172 -6.63 -5.47 3.30
CA LEU A 172 -5.31 -6.07 3.38
C LEU A 172 -5.05 -6.73 4.73
N ALA A 173 -5.34 -6.03 5.83
CA ALA A 173 -5.19 -6.56 7.18
C ALA A 173 -6.02 -7.83 7.39
N LYS A 174 -7.29 -7.84 6.95
CA LYS A 174 -8.13 -9.04 6.99
C LYS A 174 -7.61 -10.16 6.09
N MET A 175 -7.09 -9.82 4.91
CA MET A 175 -6.53 -10.80 3.99
C MET A 175 -5.27 -11.47 4.57
N MET A 176 -4.46 -10.73 5.33
CA MET A 176 -3.25 -11.28 5.94
C MET A 176 -3.56 -12.44 6.87
N ASP A 177 -4.51 -12.25 7.78
CA ASP A 177 -4.94 -13.28 8.71
C ASP A 177 -5.49 -14.52 7.97
N ASP A 178 -6.28 -14.30 6.92
CA ASP A 178 -6.91 -15.39 6.17
C ASP A 178 -5.95 -16.18 5.26
N ILE A 179 -4.91 -15.55 4.70
CA ILE A 179 -4.02 -16.18 3.71
C ILE A 179 -2.68 -16.60 4.31
N PHE A 180 -2.15 -15.79 5.22
CA PHE A 180 -0.75 -15.88 5.63
C PHE A 180 -0.57 -16.31 7.09
N SER A 181 -1.63 -16.48 7.88
CA SER A 181 -1.54 -16.93 9.29
C SER A 181 -0.80 -18.26 9.51
N LYS A 182 -0.59 -19.06 8.46
CA LYS A 182 0.15 -20.34 8.50
C LYS A 182 1.32 -20.37 7.53
N ASP A 183 1.71 -19.23 6.98
CA ASP A 183 2.74 -19.13 5.97
C ASP A 183 4.08 -18.77 6.61
N ASN A 184 5.12 -19.55 6.32
CA ASN A 184 6.45 -19.36 6.90
C ASN A 184 7.39 -18.58 5.97
N TYR A 185 6.83 -17.94 4.93
CA TYR A 185 7.60 -17.21 3.93
C TYR A 185 7.29 -15.71 3.87
N ILE A 186 6.27 -15.24 4.59
CA ILE A 186 5.84 -13.85 4.56
C ILE A 186 5.74 -13.35 5.99
N ASP A 187 6.59 -12.40 6.33
CA ASP A 187 6.71 -11.84 7.68
C ASP A 187 6.01 -10.48 7.78
N GLY A 188 5.86 -9.79 6.64
CA GLY A 188 5.20 -8.50 6.59
C GLY A 188 4.63 -8.13 5.24
N ILE A 189 3.65 -7.24 5.27
CA ILE A 189 3.11 -6.54 4.12
C ILE A 189 3.28 -5.04 4.38
N VAL A 190 3.72 -4.30 3.39
CA VAL A 190 3.72 -2.83 3.44
C VAL A 190 2.73 -2.32 2.41
N TYR A 191 1.80 -1.49 2.83
CA TYR A 191 0.97 -0.70 1.93
C TYR A 191 1.55 0.71 1.81
N LEU A 192 1.67 1.21 0.57
CA LEU A 192 2.22 2.53 0.29
C LEU A 192 1.45 3.19 -0.86
N ASN A 193 1.40 4.52 -0.87
CA ASN A 193 0.57 5.31 -1.80
C ASN A 193 1.36 6.44 -2.49
N PRO A 194 2.45 6.13 -3.22
CA PRO A 194 3.39 7.12 -3.74
C PRO A 194 2.76 8.12 -4.73
N ASN A 195 1.81 7.67 -5.55
CA ASN A 195 1.12 8.52 -6.54
C ASN A 195 -0.25 9.02 -6.05
N VAL A 196 -0.67 8.60 -4.86
CA VAL A 196 -2.01 8.87 -4.34
C VAL A 196 -1.94 9.32 -2.87
N PRO A 197 -1.41 10.52 -2.58
CA PRO A 197 -1.40 11.02 -1.21
C PRO A 197 -2.80 11.01 -0.58
N THR A 198 -2.85 10.75 0.72
CA THR A 198 -4.09 10.76 1.51
C THR A 198 -4.32 12.14 2.09
N ARG A 199 -5.56 12.60 2.12
CA ARG A 199 -5.94 13.81 2.82
C ARG A 199 -6.88 13.47 3.99
N PRO A 200 -6.39 13.47 5.25
CA PRO A 200 -7.18 13.07 6.42
C PRO A 200 -8.40 13.98 6.65
N VAL A 201 -8.24 15.28 6.39
CA VAL A 201 -9.29 16.30 6.50
C VAL A 201 -9.42 17.05 5.17
N SER A 202 -10.63 17.35 4.71
CA SER A 202 -10.89 17.81 3.33
C SER A 202 -10.07 19.04 2.89
N ASP A 203 -9.76 19.93 3.84
CA ASP A 203 -9.00 21.17 3.67
C ASP A 203 -7.55 21.08 4.20
N GLY A 204 -7.13 19.89 4.60
CA GLY A 204 -5.82 19.60 5.18
C GLY A 204 -4.74 19.28 4.16
N MET A 205 -3.56 18.95 4.67
CA MET A 205 -2.42 18.56 3.85
C MET A 205 -2.58 17.14 3.27
N GLU A 206 -1.90 16.90 2.16
CA GLU A 206 -1.76 15.58 1.56
C GLU A 206 -0.56 14.84 2.15
N TYR A 207 -0.73 13.53 2.39
CA TYR A 207 0.27 12.66 3.01
C TYR A 207 0.54 11.42 2.17
N SER A 208 1.79 11.26 1.74
CA SER A 208 2.30 9.96 1.30
C SER A 208 2.55 9.08 2.52
N GLY A 209 2.06 7.84 2.45
CA GLY A 209 2.05 6.92 3.57
C GLY A 209 2.88 5.67 3.31
N TRP A 210 3.36 5.11 4.41
CA TRP A 210 4.05 3.84 4.50
C TRP A 210 3.47 3.08 5.68
N PHE A 211 2.73 2.02 5.39
CA PHE A 211 1.87 1.34 6.36
C PHE A 211 2.28 -0.14 6.46
N PRO A 212 3.23 -0.47 7.36
CA PRO A 212 3.63 -1.84 7.60
C PRO A 212 2.55 -2.58 8.40
N LEU A 213 2.33 -3.83 8.02
CA LEU A 213 1.46 -4.80 8.66
C LEU A 213 2.29 -6.07 8.84
N TYR A 214 2.49 -6.51 10.08
CA TYR A 214 3.28 -7.70 10.39
C TYR A 214 2.36 -8.89 10.71
N MET A 215 2.85 -10.11 10.51
CA MET A 215 2.09 -11.32 10.87
C MET A 215 2.07 -11.57 12.39
N SER A 216 3.10 -11.12 13.10
CA SER A 216 3.18 -11.18 14.56
C SER A 216 2.72 -9.87 15.18
N GLU A 217 2.00 -9.94 16.30
CA GLU A 217 1.71 -8.77 17.14
C GLU A 217 2.99 -8.18 17.75
N GLU A 218 4.00 -9.03 17.96
CA GLU A 218 5.36 -8.65 18.37
C GLU A 218 6.31 -8.94 17.20
N PRO A 219 6.46 -8.02 16.24
CA PRO A 219 7.35 -8.24 15.09
C PRO A 219 8.81 -8.29 15.54
N ASP A 220 9.62 -9.05 14.80
CA ASP A 220 11.06 -9.09 15.00
C ASP A 220 11.64 -7.66 14.91
N HIS A 221 12.49 -7.31 15.89
CA HIS A 221 13.07 -5.97 15.99
C HIS A 221 13.92 -5.62 14.76
N ALA A 222 14.70 -6.57 14.23
CA ALA A 222 15.54 -6.34 13.06
C ALA A 222 14.69 -6.10 11.81
N LEU A 223 13.63 -6.88 11.63
CA LEU A 223 12.70 -6.69 10.51
C LEU A 223 11.98 -5.35 10.60
N SER A 224 11.45 -5.00 11.77
CA SER A 224 10.72 -3.75 11.97
C SER A 224 11.62 -2.52 11.79
N GLU A 225 12.84 -2.54 12.34
CA GLU A 225 13.84 -1.49 12.13
C GLU A 225 14.19 -1.33 10.64
N PHE A 226 14.41 -2.43 9.92
CA PHE A 226 14.66 -2.40 8.48
C PHE A 226 13.48 -1.81 7.70
N VAL A 227 12.24 -2.27 7.95
CA VAL A 227 11.05 -1.79 7.25
C VAL A 227 10.78 -0.31 7.52
N ASN A 228 11.05 0.17 8.75
CA ASN A 228 10.92 1.59 9.09
C ASN A 228 12.00 2.44 8.40
N LYS A 229 13.24 1.95 8.34
CA LYS A 229 14.32 2.59 7.58
C LYS A 229 14.02 2.64 6.09
N LEU A 230 13.52 1.54 5.52
CA LEU A 230 13.10 1.45 4.13
C LEU A 230 11.98 2.46 3.84
N GLY A 231 10.96 2.53 4.70
CA GLY A 231 9.85 3.46 4.54
C GLY A 231 10.26 4.93 4.65
N SER A 232 11.06 5.27 5.66
CA SER A 232 11.57 6.64 5.82
C SER A 232 12.46 7.04 4.64
N GLY A 233 13.30 6.13 4.16
CA GLY A 233 14.12 6.34 2.97
C GLY A 233 13.29 6.54 1.71
N TRP A 234 12.24 5.73 1.54
CA TRP A 234 11.34 5.81 0.38
C TRP A 234 10.56 7.12 0.37
N LEU A 235 9.96 7.51 1.49
CA LEU A 235 9.21 8.77 1.58
C LEU A 235 10.10 9.98 1.28
N ASN A 236 11.33 10.00 1.80
CA ASN A 236 12.32 11.03 1.46
C ASN A 236 12.72 11.00 -0.02
N PHE A 237 12.88 9.81 -0.61
CA PHE A 237 13.18 9.68 -2.02
C PHE A 237 12.05 10.25 -2.89
N VAL A 238 10.79 9.88 -2.62
CA VAL A 238 9.62 10.38 -3.35
C VAL A 238 9.46 11.90 -3.21
N ALA A 239 9.62 12.41 -1.99
CA ALA A 239 9.59 13.84 -1.71
C ALA A 239 10.59 14.60 -2.60
N ASN A 240 11.84 14.12 -2.67
CA ASN A 240 12.87 14.70 -3.52
C ASN A 240 12.56 14.60 -5.03
N GLU A 241 12.07 13.45 -5.51
CA GLU A 241 11.72 13.28 -6.94
C GLU A 241 10.55 14.19 -7.36
N GLN A 242 9.61 14.41 -6.45
CA GLN A 242 8.45 15.28 -6.67
C GLN A 242 8.74 16.77 -6.41
N GLY A 243 9.94 17.11 -5.90
CA GLY A 243 10.28 18.46 -5.47
C GLY A 243 9.45 18.95 -4.27
N THR A 244 8.80 18.05 -3.54
CA THR A 244 7.99 18.38 -2.36
C THR A 244 8.81 18.17 -1.10
N ASN A 245 8.79 19.12 -0.17
CA ASN A 245 9.35 18.93 1.17
C ASN A 245 8.29 18.39 2.14
N ASN A 246 7.46 17.44 1.69
CA ASN A 246 6.42 16.87 2.55
C ASN A 246 7.10 16.16 3.72
N PRO A 247 6.96 16.67 4.96
CA PRO A 247 7.63 16.03 6.08
C PRO A 247 7.08 14.60 6.32
N ILE A 248 7.86 13.72 6.93
CA ILE A 248 7.37 12.36 7.20
C ILE A 248 6.50 12.38 8.46
N LEU A 249 5.22 11.99 8.34
CA LEU A 249 4.37 11.75 9.50
C LEU A 249 4.60 10.31 10.00
N THR A 250 5.40 10.17 11.06
CA THR A 250 5.61 8.89 11.74
C THR A 250 4.55 8.68 12.80
N LEU A 251 3.91 7.50 12.80
CA LEU A 251 3.04 7.07 13.90
C LEU A 251 3.77 6.07 14.78
N GLU A 252 3.59 6.23 16.09
CA GLU A 252 4.15 5.34 17.10
C GLU A 252 3.34 4.04 17.22
N ASP A 253 2.06 4.04 16.82
CA ASP A 253 1.19 2.88 16.83
C ASP A 253 0.10 2.94 15.74
N SER A 254 -0.67 1.86 15.61
CA SER A 254 -1.76 1.72 14.63
C SER A 254 -3.05 2.46 15.02
N THR A 255 -3.14 3.04 16.23
CA THR A 255 -4.37 3.69 16.71
C THR A 255 -4.70 4.97 15.95
N GLY A 256 -3.71 5.55 15.27
CA GLY A 256 -3.84 6.74 14.43
C GLY A 256 -4.30 6.49 13.01
N LEU A 257 -4.21 5.25 12.53
CA LEU A 257 -4.53 4.90 11.15
C LEU A 257 -5.96 5.29 10.75
N PRO A 258 -7.00 5.04 11.57
CA PRO A 258 -8.37 5.43 11.22
C PRO A 258 -8.55 6.93 11.00
N PHE A 259 -7.72 7.78 11.62
CA PHE A 259 -7.79 9.23 11.44
C PHE A 259 -7.05 9.68 10.19
N ILE A 260 -5.81 9.21 9.97
CA ILE A 260 -4.99 9.59 8.80
C ILE A 260 -5.60 9.16 7.49
N LEU A 261 -6.22 7.98 7.48
CA LEU A 261 -6.82 7.42 6.29
C LEU A 261 -8.18 8.06 5.95
N GLY A 262 -8.58 9.06 6.75
CA GLY A 262 -9.92 9.62 6.78
C GLY A 262 -10.88 8.68 7.51
N ARG A 263 -11.83 9.24 8.27
CA ARG A 263 -13.00 8.49 8.72
C ARG A 263 -13.79 8.08 7.48
N GLY A 264 -13.47 6.92 6.92
CA GLY A 264 -14.18 6.33 5.79
C GLY A 264 -15.48 5.72 6.28
N LEU A 265 -16.60 6.35 5.90
CA LEU A 265 -18.00 5.88 5.87
C LEU A 265 -18.38 4.78 6.86
#